data_AF-A0A374VG06-F1
#
_entry.id   AF-A0A374VG06-F1
#
_cell.length_a   1.000
_cell.length_b   1.000
_cell.length_c   1.000
_cell.angle_alpha   90.00
_cell.angle_beta   90.00
_cell.angle_gamma   90.00
#
_symmetry.space_group_name_H-M   'P 1'
#
loop_
_entity.id
_entity.type
_entity.pdbx_description
1 polymer ?
#
loop_
_entity_poly.entity_id
_entity_poly.type
_entity_poly.pdbx_seq_one_letter_code
_entity_poly.pdbx_strand_id
1 'polypeptide(L)'
;MKNFRFWRILGLLLVLLVCSSCGDDDEFPTFKFNEDGICYFPSVSIISKASFEETVVGYGWKHVSTHEIGENGECLKKEYYADLDGAAPSSYYFETAASLKTYMYVDAYPANGFRTSAYEYMDANRVVVNNQHAILQILSVDKDVLKAVEYLAVRADGKKVYGYVTYKRMTEQELKECQKAYPVDLSNLRDLIISVTEEIVFIDGKEFEFDVLDSNKPYDVMVRDEEVCNITCEGNHVKVRLLKNGAVITVTDGFKHKWFRLYSTDEELEPKGTDIYDFTYTELAFNKNREFVTPDGYIRKYEHTFMGTKARKEYYGHILTQYNPSGLLVVDAAKQARFLNLNRGEIYLKELLPMTILDGLVEAGEGYSMEYKLELVNAAGVVFQVLPFKIVYKEG
;
A
#
# COMPACT_ATOMS: atom_id res chain seq x y z
N MET A 1 -52.08 -23.31 13.27
CA MET A 1 -52.49 -22.36 14.33
C MET A 1 -51.43 -21.29 14.46
N LYS A 2 -51.83 -20.02 14.32
CA LYS A 2 -51.24 -18.75 14.81
C LYS A 2 -49.72 -18.55 14.71
N ASN A 3 -49.14 -17.43 14.25
CA ASN A 3 -49.59 -16.18 13.64
C ASN A 3 -48.31 -15.31 13.45
N PHE A 4 -48.28 -14.48 12.40
CA PHE A 4 -47.58 -13.18 12.27
C PHE A 4 -46.03 -13.15 12.19
N ARG A 5 -45.44 -12.82 11.03
CA ARG A 5 -45.13 -11.47 10.46
C ARG A 5 -44.04 -10.71 11.23
N PHE A 6 -42.85 -10.58 10.62
CA PHE A 6 -42.01 -9.38 10.66
C PHE A 6 -41.02 -9.39 9.49
N TRP A 7 -41.48 -9.01 8.30
CA TRP A 7 -40.62 -8.55 7.20
C TRP A 7 -41.22 -7.24 6.71
N ARG A 8 -40.54 -6.14 7.06
CA ARG A 8 -40.62 -4.76 6.53
C ARG A 8 -40.07 -3.83 7.62
N ILE A 9 -38.88 -3.28 7.40
CA ILE A 9 -38.52 -1.85 7.45
C ILE A 9 -37.24 -1.76 6.62
N LEU A 10 -37.39 -1.71 5.30
CA LEU A 10 -36.41 -1.04 4.45
C LEU A 10 -37.00 0.36 4.26
N GLY A 11 -36.64 1.25 5.17
CA GLY A 11 -37.07 2.64 5.13
C GLY A 11 -36.43 3.30 3.92
N LEU A 12 -37.22 3.47 2.88
CA LEU A 12 -37.06 4.51 1.88
C LEU A 12 -36.79 5.84 2.60
N LEU A 13 -35.53 6.25 2.66
CA LEU A 13 -35.18 7.66 2.83
C LEU A 13 -35.03 8.22 1.42
N LEU A 14 -36.21 8.45 0.82
CA LEU A 14 -36.37 9.25 -0.37
C LEU A 14 -35.99 10.67 0.05
N VAL A 15 -34.70 11.02 -0.11
CA VAL A 15 -34.29 12.42 -0.08
C VAL A 15 -35.01 13.06 -1.25
N LEU A 16 -36.05 13.83 -0.93
CA LEU A 16 -36.62 14.81 -1.83
C LEU A 16 -35.48 15.75 -2.22
N LEU A 17 -34.82 15.45 -3.34
CA LEU A 17 -34.18 16.45 -4.18
C LEU A 17 -35.27 17.42 -4.58
N VAL A 18 -35.50 18.41 -3.72
CA VAL A 18 -36.13 19.65 -4.15
C VAL A 18 -35.10 20.27 -5.07
N CYS A 19 -35.24 20.01 -6.36
CA CYS A 19 -34.63 20.82 -7.39
C CYS A 19 -35.21 22.22 -7.22
N SER A 20 -34.58 23.04 -6.37
CA SER A 20 -34.61 24.49 -6.53
C SER A 20 -33.78 24.81 -7.76
N SER A 21 -34.36 24.49 -8.92
CA SER A 21 -34.11 25.21 -10.16
C SER A 21 -34.76 26.58 -9.98
N CYS A 22 -33.93 27.59 -9.73
CA CYS A 22 -34.04 28.96 -10.25
C CYS A 22 -33.08 29.88 -9.47
N GLY A 23 -32.08 30.44 -10.16
CA GLY A 23 -31.28 31.55 -9.65
C GLY A 23 -29.88 31.63 -10.24
N ASP A 24 -29.80 32.18 -11.46
CA ASP A 24 -28.66 32.81 -12.13
C ASP A 24 -27.43 31.96 -12.48
N ASP A 25 -26.86 32.24 -13.66
CA ASP A 25 -25.52 31.82 -14.04
C ASP A 25 -24.54 32.36 -12.99
N ASP A 26 -24.24 31.56 -11.95
CA ASP A 26 -23.19 31.87 -10.99
C ASP A 26 -21.86 31.91 -11.76
N GLU A 27 -21.46 33.11 -12.17
CA GLU A 27 -20.18 33.35 -12.81
C GLU A 27 -19.09 33.05 -11.76
N PHE A 28 -18.39 31.92 -11.94
CA PHE A 28 -17.29 31.58 -11.07
C PHE A 28 -16.20 32.66 -11.13
N PRO A 29 -15.55 32.98 -10.00
CA PRO A 29 -14.38 33.86 -10.03
C PRO A 29 -13.28 33.29 -10.94
N THR A 30 -12.46 34.18 -11.51
CA THR A 30 -11.23 33.77 -12.21
C THR A 30 -10.05 33.82 -11.24
N PHE A 31 -9.32 32.71 -11.16
CA PHE A 31 -8.18 32.52 -10.28
C PHE A 31 -6.85 32.72 -11.01
N LYS A 32 -5.76 32.83 -10.25
CA LYS A 32 -4.40 32.91 -10.79
C LYS A 32 -3.49 31.89 -10.11
N PHE A 33 -2.42 31.52 -10.80
CA PHE A 33 -1.36 30.68 -10.26
C PHE A 33 -0.07 31.50 -10.16
N ASN A 34 0.69 31.30 -9.08
CA ASN A 34 2.04 31.87 -8.95
C ASN A 34 3.09 30.93 -9.59
N GLU A 35 4.36 31.32 -9.54
CA GLU A 35 5.47 30.55 -10.11
C GLU A 35 5.62 29.14 -9.48
N ASP A 36 5.18 28.95 -8.23
CA ASP A 36 5.20 27.66 -7.51
C ASP A 36 3.97 26.77 -7.79
N GLY A 37 3.11 27.18 -8.73
CA GLY A 37 1.85 26.51 -9.06
C GLY A 37 0.83 26.56 -7.91
N ILE A 38 0.88 27.57 -7.06
CA ILE A 38 -0.10 27.81 -5.99
C ILE A 38 -1.23 28.68 -6.54
N CYS A 39 -2.46 28.17 -6.47
CA CYS A 39 -3.66 28.89 -6.88
C CYS A 39 -4.06 29.93 -5.82
N TYR A 40 -4.48 31.10 -6.27
CA TYR A 40 -5.01 32.16 -5.42
C TYR A 40 -6.03 33.04 -6.15
N PHE A 41 -6.89 33.69 -5.39
CA PHE A 41 -7.78 34.74 -5.87
C PHE A 41 -7.12 36.11 -5.67
N PRO A 42 -6.83 36.88 -6.75
CA PRO A 42 -6.01 38.09 -6.68
C PRO A 42 -6.70 39.28 -5.99
N SER A 43 -8.03 39.31 -6.02
CA SER A 43 -8.84 40.45 -5.56
C SER A 43 -9.57 40.15 -4.25
N VAL A 44 -8.97 39.33 -3.39
CA VAL A 44 -9.59 38.95 -2.12
C VAL A 44 -9.77 40.16 -1.20
N SER A 45 -10.97 40.32 -0.66
CA SER A 45 -11.21 41.32 0.39
C SER A 45 -10.62 40.81 1.70
N ILE A 46 -9.78 41.62 2.35
CA ILE A 46 -9.10 41.22 3.59
C ILE A 46 -10.14 41.04 4.70
N ILE A 47 -10.15 39.84 5.30
CA ILE A 47 -10.93 39.54 6.49
C ILE A 47 -9.98 39.73 7.68
N SER A 48 -10.36 40.59 8.64
CA SER A 48 -9.54 40.80 9.83
C SER A 48 -9.51 39.53 10.67
N LYS A 49 -8.42 39.30 11.42
CA LYS A 49 -8.32 38.17 12.35
C LYS A 49 -9.49 38.13 13.34
N ALA A 50 -9.92 39.29 13.87
CA ALA A 50 -11.07 39.37 14.75
C ALA A 50 -12.38 38.93 14.08
N SER A 51 -12.60 39.33 12.82
CA SER A 51 -13.77 38.90 12.04
C SER A 51 -13.72 37.41 11.73
N PHE A 52 -12.55 36.86 11.39
CA PHE A 52 -12.36 35.42 11.22
C PHE A 52 -12.65 34.65 12.50
N GLU A 53 -12.14 35.09 13.64
CA GLU A 53 -12.40 34.45 14.94
C GLU A 53 -13.88 34.53 15.34
N GLU A 54 -14.56 35.64 15.05
CA GLU A 54 -16.00 35.78 15.31
C GLU A 54 -16.86 34.90 14.39
N THR A 55 -16.45 34.71 13.14
CA THR A 55 -17.29 34.11 12.10
C THR A 55 -16.89 32.70 11.67
N VAL A 56 -15.70 32.22 11.97
CA VAL A 56 -15.23 30.89 11.51
C VAL A 56 -14.92 29.99 12.68
N VAL A 57 -14.23 30.53 13.69
CA VAL A 57 -13.81 29.78 14.89
C VAL A 57 -15.02 29.43 15.75
N GLY A 58 -15.01 28.22 16.30
CA GLY A 58 -16.11 27.63 17.06
C GLY A 58 -17.18 26.96 16.20
N TYR A 59 -17.07 27.01 14.86
CA TYR A 59 -18.09 26.49 13.94
C TYR A 59 -17.61 25.35 13.05
N GLY A 60 -18.53 24.41 12.81
CA GLY A 60 -18.38 23.36 11.80
C GLY A 60 -18.79 23.87 10.42
N TRP A 61 -18.16 23.36 9.38
CA TRP A 61 -18.33 23.74 7.98
C TRP A 61 -18.47 22.48 7.15
N LYS A 62 -19.68 22.20 6.67
CA LYS A 62 -19.98 21.04 5.82
C LYS A 62 -19.81 21.41 4.36
N HIS A 63 -19.21 20.51 3.59
CA HIS A 63 -19.05 20.67 2.15
C HIS A 63 -20.41 20.81 1.45
N VAL A 64 -20.48 21.66 0.42
CA VAL A 64 -21.63 21.83 -0.46
C VAL A 64 -21.27 21.52 -1.90
N SER A 65 -20.19 22.11 -2.41
CA SER A 65 -19.69 21.88 -3.76
C SER A 65 -18.22 22.23 -3.89
N THR A 66 -17.53 21.51 -4.76
CA THR A 66 -16.16 21.80 -5.20
C THR A 66 -16.12 21.80 -6.72
N HIS A 67 -15.51 22.84 -7.29
CA HIS A 67 -15.29 22.97 -8.73
C HIS A 67 -13.80 23.08 -9.00
N GLU A 68 -13.22 22.14 -9.75
CA GLU A 68 -11.79 22.18 -10.08
C GLU A 68 -11.45 23.47 -10.83
N ILE A 69 -10.34 24.11 -10.45
CA ILE A 69 -9.82 25.29 -11.12
C ILE A 69 -8.83 24.83 -12.20
N GLY A 70 -9.17 25.11 -13.46
CA GLY A 70 -8.33 24.80 -14.62
C GLY A 70 -7.06 25.66 -14.68
N GLU A 71 -6.14 25.30 -15.58
CA GLU A 71 -4.87 26.03 -15.76
C GLU A 71 -5.04 27.50 -16.17
N ASN A 72 -6.12 27.79 -16.87
CA ASN A 72 -6.50 29.15 -17.25
C ASN A 72 -7.11 29.95 -16.08
N GLY A 73 -7.27 29.35 -14.90
CA GLY A 73 -7.88 29.96 -13.74
C GLY A 73 -9.41 29.92 -13.71
N GLU A 74 -10.07 29.28 -14.69
CA GLU A 74 -11.52 29.14 -14.72
C GLU A 74 -11.97 27.86 -14.00
N CYS A 75 -13.12 27.91 -13.34
CA CYS A 75 -13.71 26.74 -12.70
C CYS A 75 -14.42 25.83 -13.71
N LEU A 76 -14.21 24.52 -13.58
CA LEU A 76 -15.05 23.54 -14.25
C LEU A 76 -16.46 23.56 -13.65
N LYS A 77 -17.50 23.62 -14.50
CA LYS A 77 -18.89 23.66 -14.04
C LYS A 77 -19.35 22.39 -13.32
N LYS A 78 -18.68 21.28 -13.57
CA LYS A 78 -18.98 20.00 -12.96
C LYS A 78 -18.48 19.98 -11.51
N GLU A 79 -19.25 19.36 -10.62
CA GLU A 79 -18.78 19.06 -9.27
C GLU A 79 -17.62 18.06 -9.35
N TYR A 80 -16.51 18.40 -8.71
CA TYR A 80 -15.23 17.68 -8.76
C TYR A 80 -15.30 16.21 -8.34
N TYR A 81 -15.99 15.91 -7.23
CA TYR A 81 -16.15 14.59 -6.63
C TYR A 81 -17.25 13.73 -7.27
N ALA A 82 -18.11 14.28 -8.14
CA ALA A 82 -19.26 13.55 -8.70
C ALA A 82 -18.90 12.24 -9.45
N ASP A 83 -17.69 12.17 -10.02
CA ASP A 83 -17.21 11.02 -10.80
C ASP A 83 -15.91 10.42 -10.22
N LEU A 84 -15.52 10.81 -9.00
CA LEU A 84 -14.29 10.28 -8.41
C LEU A 84 -14.60 9.06 -7.55
N ASP A 85 -14.02 7.93 -7.94
CA ASP A 85 -13.98 6.73 -7.10
C ASP A 85 -12.88 6.87 -6.04
N GLY A 86 -13.22 6.63 -4.78
CA GLY A 86 -12.27 6.63 -3.66
C GLY A 86 -11.86 8.02 -3.14
N ALA A 87 -12.43 9.11 -3.66
CA ALA A 87 -12.23 10.46 -3.14
C ALA A 87 -13.55 11.10 -2.71
N ALA A 88 -13.52 11.80 -1.57
CA ALA A 88 -14.68 12.50 -1.03
C ALA A 88 -14.24 13.85 -0.44
N PRO A 89 -15.15 14.84 -0.40
CA PRO A 89 -14.85 16.12 0.22
C PRO A 89 -14.60 15.99 1.72
N SER A 90 -13.77 16.89 2.24
CA SER A 90 -13.59 17.03 3.69
C SER A 90 -14.60 18.02 4.27
N SER A 91 -14.96 17.84 5.54
CA SER A 91 -15.65 18.85 6.34
C SER A 91 -14.73 19.37 7.44
N TYR A 92 -14.91 20.62 7.86
CA TYR A 92 -14.01 21.28 8.80
C TYR A 92 -14.71 21.67 10.10
N TYR A 93 -13.97 21.67 11.21
CA TYR A 93 -14.39 22.29 12.46
C TYR A 93 -13.22 23.08 13.05
N PHE A 94 -13.33 24.40 13.00
CA PHE A 94 -12.35 25.32 13.58
C PHE A 94 -12.58 25.39 15.09
N GLU A 95 -12.20 24.33 15.81
CA GLU A 95 -12.49 24.16 17.24
C GLU A 95 -12.01 25.34 18.09
N THR A 96 -10.82 25.86 17.79
CA THR A 96 -10.29 27.07 18.43
C THR A 96 -9.54 27.92 17.39
N ALA A 97 -9.00 29.07 17.80
CA ALA A 97 -8.18 29.94 16.95
C ALA A 97 -6.85 29.30 16.49
N ALA A 98 -6.51 28.10 16.99
CA ALA A 98 -5.29 27.38 16.63
C ALA A 98 -5.50 25.87 16.41
N SER A 99 -6.72 25.33 16.59
CA SER A 99 -7.05 23.90 16.43
C SER A 99 -8.10 23.72 15.34
N LEU A 100 -7.78 22.92 14.32
CA LEU A 100 -8.67 22.55 13.22
C LEU A 100 -8.86 21.04 13.21
N LYS A 101 -10.13 20.59 13.17
CA LYS A 101 -10.49 19.21 12.86
C LYS A 101 -10.95 19.10 11.40
N THR A 102 -10.34 18.18 10.67
CA THR A 102 -10.73 17.82 9.31
C THR A 102 -11.38 16.45 9.35
N TYR A 103 -12.66 16.35 9.01
CA TYR A 103 -13.42 15.11 8.93
C TYR A 103 -13.38 14.57 7.49
N MET A 104 -12.99 13.32 7.34
CA MET A 104 -12.77 12.70 6.04
C MET A 104 -12.91 11.18 6.09
N TYR A 105 -13.25 10.60 4.94
CA TYR A 105 -13.04 9.17 4.69
C TYR A 105 -11.61 8.96 4.18
N VAL A 106 -10.93 7.93 4.67
CA VAL A 106 -9.58 7.57 4.19
C VAL A 106 -9.62 6.15 3.63
N ASP A 107 -9.42 6.00 2.33
CA ASP A 107 -9.52 4.69 1.68
C ASP A 107 -8.37 3.74 2.05
N ALA A 108 -7.18 4.29 2.29
CA ALA A 108 -6.04 3.52 2.79
C ALA A 108 -6.30 2.87 4.16
N TYR A 109 -7.26 3.42 4.91
CA TYR A 109 -7.65 3.03 6.25
C TYR A 109 -9.18 3.04 6.32
N PRO A 110 -9.90 2.12 5.64
CA PRO A 110 -11.29 2.28 5.20
C PRO A 110 -12.24 2.65 6.34
N ALA A 111 -12.28 3.94 6.65
CA ALA A 111 -12.84 4.47 7.88
C ALA A 111 -13.15 5.95 7.73
N ASN A 112 -14.24 6.34 8.37
CA ASN A 112 -14.59 7.72 8.63
C ASN A 112 -13.87 8.16 9.91
N GLY A 113 -13.01 9.16 9.78
CA GLY A 113 -12.29 9.71 10.91
C GLY A 113 -12.04 11.21 10.79
N PHE A 114 -11.29 11.73 11.74
CA PHE A 114 -10.86 13.12 11.75
C PHE A 114 -9.37 13.22 12.01
N ARG A 115 -8.76 14.29 11.49
CA ARG A 115 -7.42 14.73 11.89
C ARG A 115 -7.52 16.03 12.65
N THR A 116 -6.91 16.08 13.82
CA THR A 116 -6.69 17.34 14.54
C THR A 116 -5.33 17.90 14.16
N SER A 117 -5.28 19.15 13.73
CA SER A 117 -4.05 19.83 13.33
C SER A 117 -3.97 21.24 13.92
N ALA A 118 -2.76 21.70 14.18
CA ALA A 118 -2.52 23.11 14.45
C ALA A 118 -2.65 23.89 13.15
N TYR A 119 -3.25 25.08 13.21
CA TYR A 119 -3.32 25.98 12.05
C TYR A 119 -3.00 27.42 12.42
N GLU A 120 -2.58 28.18 11.42
CA GLU A 120 -2.39 29.62 11.48
C GLU A 120 -3.29 30.31 10.45
N TYR A 121 -3.96 31.38 10.87
CA TYR A 121 -4.64 32.30 9.99
C TYR A 121 -3.70 33.44 9.62
N MET A 122 -3.33 33.53 8.34
CA MET A 122 -2.31 34.44 7.82
C MET A 122 -2.89 35.44 6.83
N ASP A 123 -2.04 36.38 6.39
CA ASP A 123 -2.34 37.38 5.38
C ASP A 123 -2.99 36.79 4.12
N ALA A 124 -3.82 37.61 3.46
CA ALA A 124 -4.66 37.23 2.32
C ALA A 124 -5.64 36.08 2.63
N ASN A 125 -6.11 36.02 3.89
CA ASN A 125 -7.12 35.10 4.40
C ASN A 125 -6.73 33.62 4.28
N ARG A 126 -5.46 33.30 4.46
CA ARG A 126 -4.94 31.94 4.29
C ARG A 126 -5.02 31.15 5.59
N VAL A 127 -5.43 29.89 5.49
CA VAL A 127 -5.36 28.92 6.58
C VAL A 127 -4.23 27.95 6.27
N VAL A 128 -3.15 28.00 7.04
CA VAL A 128 -1.97 27.14 6.90
C VAL A 128 -1.98 26.12 8.01
N VAL A 129 -1.85 24.84 7.65
CA VAL A 129 -1.87 23.73 8.63
C VAL A 129 -0.46 23.19 8.83
N ASN A 130 -0.09 22.96 10.09
CA ASN A 130 1.19 22.36 10.53
C ASN A 130 2.44 22.99 9.88
N ASN A 131 2.43 24.30 9.61
CA ASN A 131 3.52 25.05 8.95
C ASN A 131 3.94 24.50 7.59
N GLN A 132 3.02 23.86 6.85
CA GLN A 132 3.30 23.30 5.53
C GLN A 132 2.78 24.22 4.42
N HIS A 133 1.62 23.89 3.84
CA HIS A 133 0.99 24.65 2.78
C HIS A 133 -0.35 25.22 3.25
N ALA A 134 -0.79 26.31 2.62
CA ALA A 134 -2.13 26.82 2.80
C ALA A 134 -3.12 25.77 2.26
N ILE A 135 -4.01 25.28 3.12
CA ILE A 135 -5.06 24.36 2.72
C ILE A 135 -6.27 25.13 2.17
N LEU A 136 -6.46 26.37 2.63
CA LEU A 136 -7.54 27.25 2.21
C LEU A 136 -7.03 28.68 2.00
N GLN A 137 -7.56 29.36 0.98
CA GLN A 137 -7.65 30.82 0.92
C GLN A 137 -9.12 31.21 0.99
N ILE A 138 -9.56 31.84 2.08
CA ILE A 138 -10.96 32.23 2.26
C ILE A 138 -11.24 33.48 1.43
N LEU A 139 -12.14 33.35 0.46
CA LEU A 139 -12.56 34.43 -0.44
C LEU A 139 -13.62 35.29 0.23
N SER A 140 -14.61 34.65 0.83
CA SER A 140 -15.67 35.30 1.58
C SER A 140 -16.20 34.37 2.67
N VAL A 141 -16.66 35.00 3.75
CA VAL A 141 -17.47 34.35 4.77
C VAL A 141 -18.65 35.26 5.05
N ASP A 142 -19.85 34.74 4.80
CA ASP A 142 -21.07 35.25 5.41
C ASP A 142 -21.48 34.28 6.53
N LYS A 143 -22.42 34.68 7.39
CA LYS A 143 -22.76 33.91 8.60
C LYS A 143 -23.02 32.42 8.36
N ASP A 144 -23.49 32.03 7.18
CA ASP A 144 -23.86 30.64 6.91
C ASP A 144 -23.06 30.01 5.77
N VAL A 145 -22.31 30.78 4.98
CA VAL A 145 -21.58 30.31 3.79
C VAL A 145 -20.13 30.78 3.81
N LEU A 146 -19.21 29.84 3.61
CA LEU A 146 -17.78 30.09 3.44
C LEU A 146 -17.38 29.65 2.03
N LYS A 147 -16.78 30.56 1.27
CA LYS A 147 -16.26 30.30 -0.08
C LYS A 147 -14.74 30.41 -0.05
N ALA A 148 -14.04 29.44 -0.61
CA ALA A 148 -12.58 29.38 -0.56
C ALA A 148 -11.96 28.77 -1.82
N VAL A 149 -10.67 29.00 -2.01
CA VAL A 149 -9.80 28.11 -2.80
C VAL A 149 -9.27 27.05 -1.85
N GLU A 150 -9.41 25.78 -2.20
CA GLU A 150 -8.89 24.64 -1.45
C GLU A 150 -7.85 23.89 -2.26
N TYR A 151 -6.77 23.47 -1.59
CA TYR A 151 -5.82 22.53 -2.14
C TYR A 151 -6.39 21.10 -2.04
N LEU A 152 -6.56 20.42 -3.17
CA LEU A 152 -7.26 19.15 -3.24
C LEU A 152 -6.31 17.95 -3.30
N ALA A 153 -5.31 17.97 -4.18
CA ALA A 153 -4.45 16.82 -4.44
C ALA A 153 -3.17 17.20 -5.24
N VAL A 154 -2.30 16.20 -5.43
CA VAL A 154 -1.27 16.19 -6.48
C VAL A 154 -1.60 15.07 -7.46
N ARG A 155 -1.58 15.37 -8.76
CA ARG A 155 -1.72 14.37 -9.83
C ARG A 155 -0.45 13.54 -9.97
N ALA A 156 -0.54 12.41 -10.67
CA ALA A 156 0.59 11.52 -10.91
C ALA A 156 1.77 12.19 -11.66
N ASP A 157 1.50 13.26 -12.41
CA ASP A 157 2.48 14.10 -13.10
C ASP A 157 3.16 15.16 -12.19
N GLY A 158 2.80 15.20 -10.91
CA GLY A 158 3.32 16.17 -9.93
C GLY A 158 2.55 17.49 -9.88
N LYS A 159 1.51 17.67 -10.71
CA LYS A 159 0.74 18.92 -10.74
C LYS A 159 -0.24 19.00 -9.56
N LYS A 160 -0.22 20.14 -8.86
CA LYS A 160 -1.16 20.46 -7.78
C LYS A 160 -2.55 20.77 -8.34
N VAL A 161 -3.59 20.26 -7.68
CA VAL A 161 -4.99 20.46 -8.03
C VAL A 161 -5.64 21.33 -6.96
N TYR A 162 -6.40 22.34 -7.40
CA TYR A 162 -7.14 23.24 -6.52
C TYR A 162 -8.60 23.28 -6.93
N GLY A 163 -9.48 23.53 -5.97
CA GLY A 163 -10.90 23.70 -6.19
C GLY A 163 -11.40 25.01 -5.62
N TYR A 164 -12.37 25.62 -6.30
CA TYR A 164 -13.25 26.59 -5.68
C TYR A 164 -14.32 25.82 -4.91
N VAL A 165 -14.32 25.99 -3.60
CA VAL A 165 -15.17 25.23 -2.68
C VAL A 165 -16.16 26.14 -1.97
N THR A 166 -17.37 25.64 -1.81
CA THR A 166 -18.41 26.24 -0.98
C THR A 166 -18.70 25.33 0.20
N TYR A 167 -18.63 25.91 1.39
CA TYR A 167 -19.04 25.29 2.65
C TYR A 167 -20.27 25.99 3.21
N LYS A 168 -21.10 25.21 3.91
CA LYS A 168 -22.20 25.72 4.73
C LYS A 168 -21.87 25.53 6.21
N ARG A 169 -22.17 26.53 7.02
CA ARG A 169 -22.02 26.42 8.47
C ARG A 169 -22.96 25.33 9.00
N MET A 170 -22.42 24.42 9.82
CA MET A 170 -23.17 23.42 10.55
C MET A 170 -23.86 24.07 11.75
N THR A 171 -25.11 23.71 12.00
CA THR A 171 -25.74 23.90 13.30
C THR A 171 -25.03 23.06 14.37
N GLU A 172 -25.25 23.36 15.65
CA GLU A 172 -24.70 22.54 16.75
C GLU A 172 -25.09 21.06 16.64
N GLN A 173 -26.32 20.79 16.16
CA GLN A 173 -26.80 19.42 15.98
C GLN A 173 -26.08 18.73 14.81
N GLU A 174 -25.94 19.40 13.67
CA GLU A 174 -25.21 18.87 12.51
C GLU A 174 -23.73 18.61 12.84
N LEU A 175 -23.10 19.49 13.63
CA LEU A 175 -21.73 19.28 14.09
C LEU A 175 -21.62 18.05 15.00
N LYS A 176 -22.55 17.86 15.93
CA LYS A 176 -22.60 16.65 16.79
C LYS A 176 -22.83 15.38 15.97
N GLU A 177 -23.66 15.44 14.92
CA GLU A 177 -23.89 14.32 14.01
C GLU A 177 -22.65 14.01 13.16
N CYS A 178 -21.98 15.05 12.65
CA CYS A 178 -20.70 14.91 11.96
C CYS A 178 -19.65 14.24 12.86
N GLN A 179 -19.46 14.72 14.09
CA GLN A 179 -18.53 14.13 15.06
C GLN A 179 -18.83 12.65 15.35
N LYS A 180 -20.11 12.25 15.38
CA LYS A 180 -20.50 10.84 15.54
C LYS A 180 -20.24 10.00 14.29
N ALA A 181 -20.40 10.59 13.10
CA ALA A 181 -20.17 9.90 11.82
C ALA A 181 -18.68 9.64 11.55
N TYR A 182 -17.78 10.43 12.15
CA TYR A 182 -16.33 10.33 12.00
C TYR A 182 -15.64 10.10 13.36
N PRO A 183 -15.80 8.92 13.98
CA PRO A 183 -15.36 8.68 15.36
C PRO A 183 -13.86 8.39 15.52
N VAL A 184 -13.15 8.08 14.43
CA VAL A 184 -11.75 7.65 14.49
C VAL A 184 -10.81 8.86 14.50
N ASP A 185 -9.98 9.00 15.53
CA ASP A 185 -8.87 9.97 15.52
C ASP A 185 -7.71 9.44 14.68
N LEU A 186 -7.58 9.97 13.47
CA LEU A 186 -6.57 9.58 12.50
C LEU A 186 -5.21 10.24 12.78
N SER A 187 -5.13 11.23 13.66
CA SER A 187 -3.88 11.89 14.04
C SER A 187 -3.01 11.01 14.94
N ASN A 188 -3.59 10.02 15.62
CA ASN A 188 -2.95 9.21 16.66
C ASN A 188 -2.88 7.72 16.31
N LEU A 189 -2.99 7.34 15.03
CA LEU A 189 -2.82 5.96 14.61
C LEU A 189 -1.39 5.49 14.86
N ARG A 190 -1.24 4.47 15.69
CA ARG A 190 0.03 3.81 15.99
C ARG A 190 0.37 2.80 14.90
N ASP A 191 1.63 2.42 14.79
CA ASP A 191 2.00 1.33 13.89
C ASP A 191 1.56 -0.02 14.46
N LEU A 192 1.26 -0.97 13.58
CA LEU A 192 1.07 -2.37 13.95
C LEU A 192 2.44 -3.01 14.16
N ILE A 193 2.67 -3.52 15.37
CA ILE A 193 3.94 -4.13 15.77
C ILE A 193 3.71 -5.62 15.99
N ILE A 194 4.51 -6.45 15.32
CA ILE A 194 4.58 -7.90 15.51
C ILE A 194 6.01 -8.29 15.85
N SER A 195 6.22 -9.44 16.49
CA SER A 195 7.57 -9.90 16.86
C SER A 195 8.44 -10.32 15.67
N VAL A 196 7.85 -10.48 14.49
CA VAL A 196 8.57 -10.73 13.23
C VAL A 196 9.11 -9.42 12.66
N THR A 197 10.43 -9.33 12.53
CA THR A 197 11.12 -8.13 12.00
C THR A 197 11.52 -8.26 10.53
N GLU A 198 11.72 -9.48 10.06
CA GLU A 198 12.16 -9.78 8.69
C GLU A 198 10.98 -9.92 7.72
N GLU A 199 11.14 -9.46 6.49
CA GLU A 199 10.14 -9.70 5.43
C GLU A 199 10.11 -11.16 4.96
N ILE A 200 11.18 -11.91 5.20
CA ILE A 200 11.33 -13.32 4.82
C ILE A 200 11.89 -14.09 6.00
N VAL A 201 11.15 -15.10 6.45
CA VAL A 201 11.47 -15.95 7.59
C VAL A 201 11.71 -17.37 7.10
N PHE A 202 12.79 -17.98 7.56
CA PHE A 202 13.14 -19.38 7.31
C PHE A 202 13.04 -20.18 8.61
N ILE A 203 12.41 -21.35 8.55
CA ILE A 203 12.30 -22.28 9.68
C ILE A 203 12.80 -23.68 9.30
N ASP A 204 13.25 -24.45 10.29
CA ASP A 204 13.45 -25.89 10.17
C ASP A 204 12.26 -26.60 10.81
N GLY A 205 11.40 -27.21 10.00
CA GLY A 205 10.14 -27.83 10.42
C GLY A 205 8.90 -27.11 9.88
N LYS A 206 7.73 -27.43 10.46
CA LYS A 206 6.42 -27.02 9.93
C LYS A 206 5.71 -25.96 10.75
N GLU A 207 6.22 -25.64 11.93
CA GLU A 207 5.55 -24.78 12.90
C GLU A 207 6.35 -23.50 13.11
N PHE A 208 5.65 -22.38 13.19
CA PHE A 208 6.20 -21.07 13.48
C PHE A 208 5.24 -20.31 14.38
N GLU A 209 5.77 -19.56 15.33
CA GLU A 209 4.98 -18.78 16.27
C GLU A 209 5.49 -17.34 16.32
N PHE A 210 4.58 -16.40 16.47
CA PHE A 210 4.89 -14.99 16.65
C PHE A 210 3.82 -14.29 17.48
N ASP A 211 4.13 -13.09 17.96
CA ASP A 211 3.22 -12.30 18.79
C ASP A 211 2.86 -10.99 18.12
N VAL A 212 1.62 -10.54 18.32
CA VAL A 212 1.19 -9.17 18.05
C VAL A 212 1.47 -8.34 19.30
N LEU A 213 2.35 -7.35 19.17
CA LEU A 213 2.88 -6.57 20.29
C LEU A 213 2.12 -5.25 20.50
N ASP A 214 1.67 -4.61 19.42
CA ASP A 214 0.82 -3.42 19.50
C ASP A 214 -0.09 -3.32 18.29
N SER A 215 -1.34 -2.88 18.52
CA SER A 215 -2.35 -2.66 17.48
C SER A 215 -3.32 -1.56 17.90
N ASN A 216 -3.95 -0.91 16.91
CA ASN A 216 -4.97 0.11 17.13
C ASN A 216 -6.36 -0.49 17.45
N LYS A 217 -6.58 -1.73 17.02
CA LYS A 217 -7.85 -2.48 17.07
C LYS A 217 -7.56 -3.97 17.25
N PRO A 218 -8.58 -4.81 17.53
CA PRO A 218 -8.46 -6.24 17.30
C PRO A 218 -7.87 -6.50 15.91
N TYR A 219 -6.99 -7.50 15.83
CA TYR A 219 -6.25 -7.80 14.62
C TYR A 219 -6.77 -9.08 13.96
N ASP A 220 -6.55 -9.16 12.65
CA ASP A 220 -6.77 -10.33 11.84
C ASP A 220 -5.43 -10.82 11.26
N VAL A 221 -5.28 -12.14 11.17
CA VAL A 221 -4.15 -12.77 10.49
C VAL A 221 -4.69 -13.49 9.26
N MET A 222 -4.23 -13.06 8.09
CA MET A 222 -4.67 -13.57 6.81
C MET A 222 -3.50 -14.26 6.11
N VAL A 223 -3.81 -15.31 5.35
CA VAL A 223 -2.87 -15.94 4.43
C VAL A 223 -3.37 -15.75 3.00
N ARG A 224 -2.46 -15.50 2.07
CA ARG A 224 -2.82 -15.27 0.67
C ARG A 224 -3.44 -16.50 -0.01
N ASP A 225 -3.02 -17.69 0.39
CA ASP A 225 -3.55 -18.98 -0.06
C ASP A 225 -3.88 -19.82 1.18
N GLU A 226 -5.17 -20.02 1.46
CA GLU A 226 -5.64 -20.73 2.66
C GLU A 226 -5.26 -22.21 2.66
N GLU A 227 -4.86 -22.78 1.51
CA GLU A 227 -4.43 -24.18 1.44
C GLU A 227 -2.99 -24.41 1.90
N VAL A 228 -2.20 -23.34 2.11
CA VAL A 228 -0.76 -23.49 2.39
C VAL A 228 -0.43 -23.60 3.88
N CYS A 229 -1.30 -23.14 4.78
CA CYS A 229 -1.08 -23.22 6.21
C CYS A 229 -2.37 -23.14 7.04
N ASN A 230 -2.33 -23.69 8.24
CA ASN A 230 -3.33 -23.43 9.28
C ASN A 230 -2.81 -22.36 10.24
N ILE A 231 -3.68 -21.44 10.64
CA ILE A 231 -3.37 -20.37 11.60
C ILE A 231 -4.33 -20.47 12.79
N THR A 232 -3.79 -20.37 13.99
CA THR A 232 -4.55 -20.30 15.23
C THR A 232 -4.07 -19.13 16.06
N CYS A 233 -5.00 -18.34 16.61
CA CYS A 233 -4.70 -17.17 17.42
C CYS A 233 -5.22 -17.37 18.85
N GLU A 234 -4.34 -17.23 19.84
CA GLU A 234 -4.66 -17.29 21.26
C GLU A 234 -4.25 -15.98 21.93
N GLY A 235 -5.21 -15.07 22.11
CA GLY A 235 -4.90 -13.73 22.63
C GLY A 235 -4.06 -12.95 21.62
N ASN A 236 -2.83 -12.61 21.98
CA ASN A 236 -1.86 -11.93 21.11
C ASN A 236 -0.84 -12.88 20.47
N HIS A 237 -0.88 -14.17 20.81
CA HIS A 237 0.03 -15.18 20.31
C HIS A 237 -0.57 -15.89 19.09
N VAL A 238 0.22 -16.05 18.03
CA VAL A 238 -0.19 -16.61 16.76
C VAL A 238 0.67 -17.82 16.44
N LYS A 239 0.03 -18.95 16.14
CA LYS A 239 0.69 -20.17 15.67
C LYS A 239 0.35 -20.43 14.23
N VAL A 240 1.35 -20.75 13.44
CA VAL A 240 1.27 -21.06 12.02
C VAL A 240 1.81 -22.46 11.81
N ARG A 241 1.02 -23.32 11.16
CA ARG A 241 1.45 -24.65 10.72
C ARG A 241 1.38 -24.76 9.22
N LEU A 242 2.53 -24.88 8.57
CA LEU A 242 2.65 -25.06 7.13
C LEU A 242 2.12 -26.44 6.70
N LEU A 243 1.37 -26.43 5.60
CA LEU A 243 0.87 -27.60 4.87
C LEU A 243 1.61 -27.77 3.54
N LYS A 244 2.03 -26.65 2.93
CA LYS A 244 2.89 -26.56 1.74
C LYS A 244 4.03 -25.59 2.04
N ASN A 245 5.17 -25.73 1.36
CA ASN A 245 6.26 -24.78 1.54
C ASN A 245 5.95 -23.42 0.89
N GLY A 246 6.13 -22.34 1.65
CA GLY A 246 5.86 -20.96 1.23
C GLY A 246 4.46 -20.46 1.59
N ALA A 247 4.40 -19.48 2.50
CA ALA A 247 3.19 -18.75 2.86
C ALA A 247 3.45 -17.24 2.90
N VAL A 248 2.51 -16.44 2.39
CA VAL A 248 2.49 -14.98 2.58
C VAL A 248 1.46 -14.66 3.65
N ILE A 249 1.94 -14.20 4.80
CA ILE A 249 1.13 -13.93 5.98
C ILE A 249 0.99 -12.42 6.13
N THR A 250 -0.24 -11.95 6.29
CA THR A 250 -0.56 -10.54 6.53
C THR A 250 -1.27 -10.42 7.87
N VAL A 251 -0.72 -9.62 8.77
CA VAL A 251 -1.37 -9.20 10.01
C VAL A 251 -1.93 -7.81 9.79
N THR A 252 -3.19 -7.56 10.13
CA THR A 252 -3.84 -6.24 9.98
C THR A 252 -4.70 -5.91 11.18
N ASP A 253 -4.77 -4.64 11.57
CA ASP A 253 -5.75 -4.14 12.55
C ASP A 253 -6.87 -3.31 11.90
N GLY A 254 -6.98 -3.38 10.57
CA GLY A 254 -7.91 -2.60 9.75
C GLY A 254 -7.44 -1.16 9.48
N PHE A 255 -6.38 -0.69 10.13
CA PHE A 255 -5.70 0.56 9.81
C PHE A 255 -4.27 0.32 9.32
N LYS A 256 -3.51 -0.52 9.99
CA LYS A 256 -2.13 -0.85 9.64
C LYS A 256 -2.04 -2.32 9.34
N HIS A 257 -1.13 -2.67 8.44
CA HIS A 257 -0.80 -4.05 8.16
C HIS A 257 0.71 -4.26 8.12
N LYS A 258 1.12 -5.49 8.43
CA LYS A 258 2.47 -6.02 8.29
C LYS A 258 2.36 -7.33 7.54
N TRP A 259 3.32 -7.64 6.68
CA TRP A 259 3.35 -8.90 5.98
C TRP A 259 4.76 -9.47 6.00
N PHE A 260 4.85 -10.79 5.94
CA PHE A 260 6.10 -11.52 5.78
C PHE A 260 5.88 -12.80 4.99
N ARG A 261 6.95 -13.34 4.40
CA ARG A 261 6.96 -14.66 3.77
C ARG A 261 7.56 -15.67 4.72
N LEU A 262 6.91 -16.80 4.89
CA LEU A 262 7.40 -17.91 5.70
C LEU A 262 7.76 -19.09 4.78
N TYR A 263 9.01 -19.53 4.87
CA TYR A 263 9.54 -20.69 4.14
C TYR A 263 10.14 -21.69 5.12
N SER A 264 10.10 -22.96 4.73
CA SER A 264 10.68 -24.05 5.49
C SER A 264 11.72 -24.81 4.67
N THR A 265 12.71 -25.37 5.34
CA THR A 265 13.67 -26.33 4.76
C THR A 265 13.31 -27.78 5.07
N ASP A 266 12.11 -28.04 5.57
CA ASP A 266 11.58 -29.39 5.82
C ASP A 266 11.19 -30.06 4.50
N GLU A 267 11.86 -31.18 4.20
CA GLU A 267 11.67 -31.94 2.96
C GLU A 267 10.26 -32.53 2.84
N GLU A 268 9.55 -32.71 3.96
CA GLU A 268 8.16 -33.17 3.91
C GLU A 268 7.19 -32.14 3.31
N LEU A 269 7.59 -30.87 3.24
CA LEU A 269 6.83 -29.78 2.61
C LEU A 269 7.21 -29.56 1.15
N GLU A 270 8.17 -30.30 0.61
CA GLU A 270 8.56 -30.19 -0.80
C GLU A 270 7.38 -30.58 -1.71
N PRO A 271 7.14 -29.80 -2.77
CA PRO A 271 6.07 -30.07 -3.72
C PRO A 271 6.30 -31.40 -4.44
N LYS A 272 5.23 -32.19 -4.56
CA LYS A 272 5.25 -33.49 -5.24
C LYS A 272 4.63 -33.39 -6.62
N GLY A 273 5.33 -33.90 -7.64
CA GLY A 273 4.76 -34.11 -8.98
C GLY A 273 4.75 -32.89 -9.90
N THR A 274 5.56 -31.87 -9.62
CA THR A 274 5.64 -30.62 -10.37
C THR A 274 7.05 -30.44 -10.96
N ASP A 275 7.24 -30.90 -12.19
CA ASP A 275 8.50 -30.79 -12.92
C ASP A 275 8.29 -29.99 -14.22
N ILE A 276 7.94 -28.72 -14.05
CA ILE A 276 7.39 -27.84 -15.10
C ILE A 276 8.51 -27.08 -15.82
N TYR A 277 9.53 -26.66 -15.09
CA TYR A 277 10.63 -25.83 -15.59
C TYR A 277 11.97 -26.54 -15.45
N ASP A 278 12.82 -26.40 -16.45
CA ASP A 278 14.25 -26.68 -16.33
C ASP A 278 15.02 -25.38 -16.18
N PHE A 279 16.09 -25.37 -15.40
CA PHE A 279 17.06 -24.28 -15.47
C PHE A 279 17.98 -24.44 -16.68
N THR A 280 18.48 -23.31 -17.18
CA THR A 280 19.49 -23.30 -18.26
C THR A 280 20.72 -24.14 -17.89
N TYR A 281 21.08 -24.17 -16.60
CA TYR A 281 22.16 -24.97 -16.05
C TYR A 281 21.68 -25.69 -14.79
N THR A 282 22.05 -26.96 -14.63
CA THR A 282 21.88 -27.74 -13.40
C THR A 282 23.20 -27.97 -12.67
N GLU A 283 24.32 -27.80 -13.37
CA GLU A 283 25.68 -27.77 -12.84
C GLU A 283 26.38 -26.49 -13.31
N LEU A 284 27.02 -25.77 -12.40
CA LEU A 284 27.93 -24.67 -12.72
C LEU A 284 29.37 -25.06 -12.42
N ALA A 285 30.24 -25.00 -13.43
CA ALA A 285 31.67 -25.24 -13.26
C ALA A 285 32.44 -23.92 -13.25
N PHE A 286 33.35 -23.74 -12.29
CA PHE A 286 34.19 -22.55 -12.18
C PHE A 286 35.67 -22.90 -12.19
N ASN A 287 36.47 -22.06 -12.86
CA ASN A 287 37.92 -22.18 -12.90
C ASN A 287 38.61 -21.36 -11.78
N LYS A 288 39.94 -21.43 -11.71
CA LYS A 288 40.76 -20.68 -10.72
C LYS A 288 40.61 -19.16 -10.76
N ASN A 289 40.14 -18.61 -11.88
CA ASN A 289 39.90 -17.18 -12.06
C ASN A 289 38.46 -16.78 -11.69
N ARG A 290 37.65 -17.70 -11.14
CA ARG A 290 36.19 -17.55 -10.90
C ARG A 290 35.38 -17.28 -12.17
N GLU A 291 35.89 -17.74 -13.30
CA GLU A 291 35.15 -17.67 -14.55
C GLU A 291 34.28 -18.91 -14.70
N PHE A 292 33.07 -18.72 -15.19
CA PHE A 292 32.14 -19.80 -15.44
C PHE A 292 32.55 -20.53 -16.72
N VAL A 293 32.73 -21.85 -16.62
CA VAL A 293 32.99 -22.75 -17.74
C VAL A 293 31.66 -23.37 -18.16
N THR A 294 31.16 -23.00 -19.33
CA THR A 294 29.90 -23.51 -19.85
C THR A 294 30.00 -25.00 -20.22
N PRO A 295 28.88 -25.73 -20.32
CA PRO A 295 28.90 -27.16 -20.68
C PRO A 295 29.57 -27.48 -22.03
N ASP A 296 29.57 -26.52 -22.96
CA ASP A 296 30.24 -26.58 -24.27
C ASP A 296 31.70 -26.07 -24.25
N GLY A 297 32.24 -25.74 -23.08
CA GLY A 297 33.65 -25.42 -22.85
C GLY A 297 34.04 -23.95 -23.05
N TYR A 298 33.08 -23.03 -23.23
CA TYR A 298 33.37 -21.60 -23.30
C TYR A 298 33.53 -20.99 -21.91
N ILE A 299 34.41 -20.01 -21.82
CA ILE A 299 34.64 -19.24 -20.60
C ILE A 299 33.77 -17.98 -20.64
N ARG A 300 32.98 -17.75 -19.58
CA ARG A 300 32.16 -16.57 -19.41
C ARG A 300 32.44 -15.90 -18.07
N LYS A 301 32.35 -14.57 -18.05
CA LYS A 301 32.38 -13.80 -16.79
C LYS A 301 31.09 -14.07 -16.01
N TYR A 302 31.23 -14.60 -14.80
CA TYR A 302 30.07 -14.98 -13.97
C TYR A 302 29.18 -13.76 -13.63
N GLU A 303 29.78 -12.58 -13.47
CA GLU A 303 29.07 -11.31 -13.15
C GLU A 303 28.03 -10.88 -14.19
N HIS A 304 28.22 -11.31 -15.44
CA HIS A 304 27.38 -10.96 -16.58
C HIS A 304 26.64 -12.16 -17.17
N THR A 305 26.80 -13.33 -16.56
CA THR A 305 26.10 -14.54 -16.98
C THR A 305 24.82 -14.66 -16.18
N PHE A 306 23.74 -15.04 -16.85
CA PHE A 306 22.46 -15.32 -16.24
C PHE A 306 22.04 -16.76 -16.52
N MET A 307 21.16 -17.26 -15.66
CA MET A 307 20.48 -18.53 -15.80
C MET A 307 18.99 -18.26 -15.80
N GLY A 308 18.28 -18.82 -16.78
CA GLY A 308 16.83 -18.70 -16.89
C GLY A 308 16.11 -20.02 -16.67
N THR A 309 14.86 -19.95 -16.22
CA THR A 309 13.90 -21.05 -16.24
C THR A 309 13.31 -21.23 -17.64
N LYS A 310 13.20 -22.46 -18.11
CA LYS A 310 12.58 -22.83 -19.37
C LYS A 310 11.48 -23.85 -19.12
N ALA A 311 10.24 -23.48 -19.43
CA ALA A 311 9.12 -24.41 -19.34
C ALA A 311 9.33 -25.60 -20.28
N ARG A 312 8.98 -26.79 -19.83
CA ARG A 312 8.94 -27.97 -20.69
C ARG A 312 7.76 -27.92 -21.64
N LYS A 313 7.92 -28.48 -22.83
CA LYS A 313 6.97 -28.31 -23.96
C LYS A 313 5.58 -28.86 -23.64
N GLU A 314 5.52 -29.94 -22.86
CA GLU A 314 4.30 -30.60 -22.42
C GLU A 314 3.42 -29.71 -21.52
N TYR A 315 3.98 -28.66 -20.91
CA TYR A 315 3.25 -27.72 -20.07
C TYR A 315 2.91 -26.40 -20.77
N TYR A 316 3.13 -26.28 -22.08
CA TYR A 316 2.79 -25.06 -22.81
C TYR A 316 1.27 -24.84 -22.82
N GLY A 317 0.81 -23.73 -22.25
CA GLY A 317 -0.62 -23.38 -22.17
C GLY A 317 -0.98 -22.67 -20.86
N HIS A 318 -2.24 -22.82 -20.43
CA HIS A 318 -2.80 -22.10 -19.27
C HIS A 318 -2.15 -22.46 -17.92
N ILE A 319 -1.48 -23.59 -17.78
CA ILE A 319 -0.84 -23.98 -16.52
C ILE A 319 0.33 -23.06 -16.15
N LEU A 320 1.02 -22.48 -17.14
CA LEU A 320 2.18 -21.61 -16.92
C LEU A 320 1.82 -20.28 -16.25
N THR A 321 0.58 -19.80 -16.37
CA THR A 321 0.16 -18.57 -15.70
C THR A 321 0.02 -18.77 -14.19
N GLN A 322 -0.28 -19.99 -13.74
CA GLN A 322 -0.35 -20.35 -12.32
C GLN A 322 1.03 -20.60 -11.71
N TYR A 323 1.97 -21.12 -12.50
CA TYR A 323 3.31 -21.50 -12.06
C TYR A 323 4.41 -20.58 -12.58
N ASN A 324 4.11 -19.30 -12.81
CA ASN A 324 5.11 -18.36 -13.28
C ASN A 324 6.18 -18.12 -12.19
N PRO A 325 7.47 -18.44 -12.43
CA PRO A 325 8.51 -18.27 -11.44
C PRO A 325 8.76 -16.79 -11.14
N SER A 326 8.58 -16.41 -9.87
CA SER A 326 8.77 -15.03 -9.40
C SER A 326 9.86 -14.93 -8.34
N GLY A 327 10.16 -16.02 -7.65
CA GLY A 327 11.22 -16.12 -6.66
C GLY A 327 11.93 -17.46 -6.71
N LEU A 328 13.07 -17.51 -6.06
CA LEU A 328 13.92 -18.68 -5.96
C LEU A 328 14.44 -18.80 -4.52
N LEU A 329 14.12 -19.91 -3.87
CA LEU A 329 14.76 -20.33 -2.63
C LEU A 329 16.03 -21.11 -2.97
N VAL A 330 17.15 -20.73 -2.38
CA VAL A 330 18.42 -21.46 -2.51
C VAL A 330 18.73 -22.06 -1.16
N VAL A 331 18.66 -23.38 -1.07
CA VAL A 331 18.88 -24.15 0.17
C VAL A 331 20.16 -24.97 0.01
N ASP A 332 21.11 -24.82 0.92
CA ASP A 332 22.33 -25.62 0.92
C ASP A 332 22.17 -26.95 1.68
N ALA A 333 23.21 -27.80 1.62
CA ALA A 333 23.23 -29.08 2.32
C ALA A 333 23.15 -28.96 3.87
N ALA A 334 23.44 -27.79 4.43
CA ALA A 334 23.31 -27.48 5.85
C ALA A 334 21.94 -26.86 6.20
N LYS A 335 20.99 -26.85 5.27
CA LYS A 335 19.66 -26.22 5.38
C LYS A 335 19.71 -24.71 5.60
N GLN A 336 20.79 -24.03 5.22
CA GLN A 336 20.78 -22.57 5.15
C GLN A 336 20.05 -22.14 3.88
N ALA A 337 19.09 -21.23 4.05
CA ALA A 337 18.23 -20.77 2.97
C ALA A 337 18.41 -19.27 2.70
N ARG A 338 18.33 -18.90 1.42
CA ARG A 338 18.23 -17.50 0.97
C ARG A 338 17.17 -17.38 -0.11
N PHE A 339 16.46 -16.26 -0.13
CA PHE A 339 15.45 -15.97 -1.14
C PHE A 339 15.97 -14.95 -2.14
N LEU A 340 15.76 -15.21 -3.42
CA LEU A 340 16.18 -14.36 -4.54
C LEU A 340 14.97 -14.07 -5.43
N ASN A 341 14.78 -12.80 -5.82
CA ASN A 341 13.74 -12.46 -6.78
C ASN A 341 14.19 -12.86 -8.19
N LEU A 342 13.30 -13.47 -8.97
CA LEU A 342 13.54 -13.77 -10.36
C LEU A 342 12.98 -12.65 -11.24
N ASN A 343 13.78 -12.15 -12.17
CA ASN A 343 13.31 -11.19 -13.17
C ASN A 343 12.90 -11.97 -14.43
N ARG A 344 11.59 -12.14 -14.63
CA ARG A 344 11.03 -12.93 -15.76
C ARG A 344 11.58 -14.37 -15.81
N GLY A 345 11.80 -14.97 -14.65
CA GLY A 345 12.36 -16.33 -14.53
C GLY A 345 13.88 -16.40 -14.72
N GLU A 346 14.58 -15.27 -14.76
CA GLU A 346 16.03 -15.19 -14.90
C GLU A 346 16.71 -14.67 -13.63
N ILE A 347 17.94 -15.11 -13.40
CA ILE A 347 18.81 -14.65 -12.33
C ILE A 347 20.27 -14.56 -12.78
N TYR A 348 21.00 -13.54 -12.32
CA TYR A 348 22.44 -13.45 -12.56
C TYR A 348 23.21 -14.42 -11.67
N LEU A 349 24.28 -15.03 -12.20
CA LEU A 349 25.10 -15.95 -11.41
C LEU A 349 25.73 -15.27 -10.19
N LYS A 350 26.08 -13.98 -10.28
CA LYS A 350 26.58 -13.20 -9.12
C LYS A 350 25.55 -12.98 -8.01
N GLU A 351 24.25 -13.00 -8.33
CA GLU A 351 23.17 -12.89 -7.35
C GLU A 351 22.88 -14.26 -6.73
N LEU A 352 22.92 -15.30 -7.57
CA LEU A 352 22.79 -16.68 -7.12
C LEU A 352 23.94 -17.09 -6.19
N LEU A 353 25.18 -16.73 -6.54
CA LEU A 353 26.42 -17.15 -5.90
C LEU A 353 27.22 -15.93 -5.43
N PRO A 354 27.16 -15.61 -4.13
CA PRO A 354 28.03 -14.60 -3.53
C PRO A 354 29.52 -14.94 -3.78
N MET A 355 30.36 -13.92 -3.95
CA MET A 355 31.79 -14.14 -4.23
C MET A 355 32.49 -15.00 -3.17
N THR A 356 32.10 -14.88 -1.90
CA THR A 356 32.63 -15.68 -0.80
C THR A 356 32.42 -17.19 -0.97
N ILE A 357 31.34 -17.59 -1.65
CA ILE A 357 31.07 -18.99 -1.99
C ILE A 357 32.04 -19.45 -3.10
N LEU A 358 32.34 -18.59 -4.07
CA LEU A 358 33.33 -18.87 -5.12
C LEU A 358 34.77 -18.89 -4.57
N ASP A 359 35.09 -18.01 -3.61
CA ASP A 359 36.35 -18.03 -2.86
C ASP A 359 36.57 -19.42 -2.23
N GLY A 360 35.63 -19.86 -1.40
CA GLY A 360 35.72 -21.15 -0.72
C GLY A 360 35.76 -22.34 -1.67
N LEU A 361 35.05 -22.25 -2.81
CA LEU A 361 35.07 -23.27 -3.85
C LEU A 361 36.47 -23.43 -4.47
N VAL A 362 37.15 -22.32 -4.79
CA VAL A 362 38.50 -22.34 -5.37
C VAL A 362 39.55 -22.76 -4.34
N GLU A 363 39.41 -22.32 -3.09
CA GLU A 363 40.32 -22.70 -1.99
C GLU A 363 40.28 -24.21 -1.69
N ALA A 364 39.12 -24.85 -1.84
CA ALA A 364 38.96 -26.29 -1.60
C ALA A 364 39.63 -27.18 -2.66
N GLY A 365 39.91 -26.66 -3.85
CA GLY A 365 40.70 -27.33 -4.89
C GLY A 365 39.92 -28.32 -5.79
N GLU A 366 40.67 -29.00 -6.66
CA GLU A 366 40.12 -29.77 -7.79
C GLU A 366 39.09 -30.82 -7.40
N GLY A 367 37.94 -30.81 -8.09
CA GLY A 367 36.85 -31.76 -7.87
C GLY A 367 35.99 -31.45 -6.64
N TYR A 368 36.28 -30.40 -5.88
CA TYR A 368 35.38 -29.95 -4.82
C TYR A 368 34.05 -29.48 -5.41
N SER A 369 32.95 -29.85 -4.75
CA SER A 369 31.61 -29.48 -5.19
C SER A 369 30.69 -29.18 -4.02
N MET A 370 29.77 -28.26 -4.27
CA MET A 370 28.69 -27.91 -3.35
C MET A 370 27.35 -28.25 -4.01
N GLU A 371 26.46 -28.84 -3.21
CA GLU A 371 25.11 -29.18 -3.63
C GLU A 371 24.11 -28.22 -2.99
N TYR A 372 23.14 -27.81 -3.79
CA TYR A 372 22.05 -26.93 -3.42
C TYR A 372 20.73 -27.48 -3.95
N LYS A 373 19.64 -27.15 -3.27
CA LYS A 373 18.28 -27.24 -3.80
C LYS A 373 17.84 -25.85 -4.24
N LEU A 374 17.41 -25.74 -5.49
CA LEU A 374 16.81 -24.54 -6.05
C LEU A 374 15.29 -24.74 -6.07
N GLU A 375 14.57 -24.03 -5.21
CA GLU A 375 13.12 -24.17 -5.10
C GLU A 375 12.41 -22.96 -5.73
N LEU A 376 11.64 -23.21 -6.77
CA LEU A 376 10.92 -22.18 -7.52
C LEU A 376 9.67 -21.73 -6.77
N VAL A 377 9.48 -20.42 -6.69
CA VAL A 377 8.38 -19.77 -5.97
C VAL A 377 7.49 -18.99 -6.94
N ASN A 378 6.18 -19.24 -6.89
CA ASN A 378 5.20 -18.54 -7.72
C ASN A 378 4.83 -17.16 -7.13
N ALA A 379 4.03 -16.39 -7.87
CA ALA A 379 3.62 -15.04 -7.45
C ALA A 379 2.75 -15.01 -6.17
N ALA A 380 2.16 -16.14 -5.77
CA ALA A 380 1.44 -16.29 -4.51
C ALA A 380 2.39 -16.54 -3.32
N GLY A 381 3.68 -16.77 -3.57
CA GLY A 381 4.70 -17.04 -2.56
C GLY A 381 4.88 -18.52 -2.23
N VAL A 382 4.25 -19.43 -2.99
CA VAL A 382 4.28 -20.88 -2.76
C VAL A 382 5.42 -21.51 -3.54
N VAL A 383 6.18 -22.38 -2.89
CA VAL A 383 7.18 -23.24 -3.54
C VAL A 383 6.44 -24.31 -4.32
N PHE A 384 6.69 -24.37 -5.62
CA PHE A 384 5.97 -25.29 -6.50
C PHE A 384 6.88 -26.27 -7.22
N GLN A 385 8.20 -26.12 -7.20
CA GLN A 385 9.11 -27.09 -7.81
C GLN A 385 10.48 -27.01 -7.14
N VAL A 386 11.13 -28.17 -6.97
CA VAL A 386 12.50 -28.28 -6.43
C VAL A 386 13.41 -28.86 -7.51
N LEU A 387 14.56 -28.24 -7.70
CA LEU A 387 15.55 -28.62 -8.70
C LEU A 387 16.91 -28.86 -8.00
N PRO A 388 17.51 -30.06 -8.13
CA PRO A 388 18.85 -30.28 -7.63
C PRO A 388 19.85 -29.44 -8.44
N PHE A 389 20.83 -28.88 -7.74
CA PHE A 389 21.79 -27.97 -8.35
C PHE A 389 23.18 -28.18 -7.78
N LYS A 390 24.18 -28.18 -8.66
CA LYS A 390 25.57 -28.46 -8.28
C LYS A 390 26.49 -27.35 -8.73
N ILE A 391 27.48 -27.05 -7.89
CA ILE A 391 28.56 -26.13 -8.23
C ILE A 391 29.87 -26.89 -8.05
N VAL A 392 30.74 -26.82 -9.04
CA VAL A 392 31.98 -27.62 -9.09
C VAL A 392 33.15 -26.72 -9.43
N TYR A 393 34.28 -26.92 -8.76
CA TYR A 393 35.55 -26.39 -9.22
C TYR A 393 36.19 -27.34 -10.23
N LYS A 394 36.56 -26.81 -11.40
CA LYS A 394 37.30 -27.54 -12.44
C LYS A 394 38.53 -26.74 -12.85
N GLU A 395 39.69 -27.34 -12.68
CA GLU A 395 40.97 -26.85 -13.13
C GLU A 395 40.96 -26.98 -14.66
N GLY A 396 40.87 -25.82 -15.33
CA GLY A 396 40.80 -25.71 -16.79
C GLY A 396 42.11 -26.04 -17.49
#